data_AF-W9QKQ2-F1
#
_entry.id   AF-W9QKQ2-F1
#
_cell.length_a   1.000
_cell.length_b   1.000
_cell.length_c   1.000
_cell.angle_alpha   90.00
_cell.angle_beta   90.00
_cell.angle_gamma   90.00
#
_symmetry.space_group_name_H-M   'P 1'
#
loop_
_entity.id
_entity.type
_entity.pdbx_description
1 polymer ?
#
loop_
_entity_poly.entity_id
_entity_poly.type
_entity_poly.pdbx_seq_one_letter_code
_entity_poly.pdbx_strand_id
1 'polypeptide(L)'
;MSERNQRLRPSPASQGSDSAESGILNERILILVFKSIKWDIHTLCLAASVNRKLRAVANRLLWRELCLFRAPRMLLALTNGAPNNRIEGGWQTLAKLMFFCCGCVSSTRHFRVSRPLQGHFVKASRFSKTSGRSFLPKACRGDMLFMSDPCEHPMGTDGGKSEDDLGIYRGVFCGFMRSRTRACLIRRQVGLEERLRCPYCGARVWSMTSARLVPKSAARRLGSRDGGLEYFVCVNGHLHGACWLVPLSDDDNDEEGGEEEDGSDDDCGGEGGAQGVGCESCDEYWTVENGKKVSRRYCDDDDGDDHQEAVGDGPVN
;
A
#
# COMPACT_ATOMS: atom_id res chain seq x y z
N MET A 1 45.93 40.04 -51.41
CA MET A 1 45.44 39.60 -50.08
C MET A 1 44.82 38.22 -50.22
N SER A 2 45.26 37.29 -49.37
CA SER A 2 44.72 35.96 -49.03
C SER A 2 44.56 34.86 -50.11
N GLU A 3 45.65 34.10 -50.23
CA GLU A 3 45.81 32.64 -50.04
C GLU A 3 44.64 31.65 -50.24
N ARG A 4 45.00 30.62 -51.02
CA ARG A 4 44.35 29.33 -51.26
C ARG A 4 44.32 28.46 -50.00
N ASN A 5 43.30 27.62 -49.83
CA ASN A 5 43.41 26.16 -50.04
C ASN A 5 42.19 25.40 -49.47
N GLN A 6 41.72 24.45 -50.27
CA GLN A 6 40.79 23.39 -49.87
C GLN A 6 41.33 22.59 -48.68
N ARG A 7 40.47 22.24 -47.72
CA ARG A 7 40.76 21.18 -46.75
C ARG A 7 39.52 20.37 -46.36
N LEU A 8 39.48 19.18 -46.95
CA LEU A 8 39.25 17.86 -46.33
C LEU A 8 38.07 17.69 -45.36
N ARG A 9 37.10 16.89 -45.83
CA ARG A 9 36.05 16.20 -45.08
C ARG A 9 36.70 15.18 -44.12
N PRO A 10 36.41 15.20 -42.81
CA PRO A 10 36.79 14.10 -41.91
C PRO A 10 35.67 13.05 -41.86
N SER A 11 35.98 11.83 -42.29
CA SER A 11 35.26 10.60 -41.89
C SER A 11 35.61 10.24 -40.44
N PRO A 12 34.84 9.37 -39.76
CA PRO A 12 34.67 9.40 -38.31
C PRO A 12 35.93 8.90 -37.61
N ALA A 13 36.39 9.66 -36.61
CA ALA A 13 37.32 9.13 -35.64
C ALA A 13 36.57 8.11 -34.76
N SER A 14 36.79 6.83 -35.04
CA SER A 14 36.78 5.79 -34.03
C SER A 14 37.87 6.12 -33.00
N GLN A 15 37.52 6.91 -32.00
CA GLN A 15 38.24 6.91 -30.74
C GLN A 15 37.27 6.40 -29.71
N GLY A 16 37.60 5.22 -29.18
CA GLY A 16 36.98 4.69 -27.98
C GLY A 16 37.02 5.77 -26.91
N SER A 17 35.86 6.37 -26.67
CA SER A 17 35.52 6.74 -25.32
C SER A 17 35.31 5.41 -24.61
N ASP A 18 36.41 4.83 -24.16
CA ASP A 18 36.36 4.02 -22.95
C ASP A 18 35.68 4.93 -21.93
N SER A 19 34.43 4.59 -21.68
CA SER A 19 33.57 5.22 -20.70
C SER A 19 34.27 5.10 -19.34
N ALA A 20 35.12 6.05 -19.02
CA ALA A 20 35.72 6.30 -17.70
C ALA A 20 34.64 6.74 -16.67
N GLU A 21 33.43 6.20 -16.82
CA GLU A 21 32.21 6.64 -16.19
C GLU A 21 31.38 5.45 -15.67
N SER A 22 31.93 4.24 -15.57
CA SER A 22 31.25 3.12 -14.90
C SER A 22 31.47 3.21 -13.38
N GLY A 23 30.99 4.29 -12.75
CA GLY A 23 31.01 4.44 -11.29
C GLY A 23 30.19 3.37 -10.55
N ILE A 24 29.38 2.60 -11.29
CA ILE A 24 28.74 1.37 -10.82
C ILE A 24 29.44 0.21 -11.52
N LEU A 25 30.36 -0.44 -10.81
CA LEU A 25 31.13 -1.58 -11.32
C LEU A 25 30.22 -2.75 -11.72
N ASN A 26 29.16 -3.00 -10.94
CA ASN A 26 28.23 -4.10 -11.17
C ASN A 26 26.93 -3.92 -10.37
N GLU A 27 25.78 -3.94 -11.05
CA GLU A 27 24.47 -3.85 -10.39
C GLU A 27 24.17 -5.05 -9.47
N ARG A 28 24.76 -6.21 -9.75
CA ARG A 28 24.66 -7.40 -8.90
C ARG A 28 25.34 -7.18 -7.56
N ILE A 29 26.45 -6.43 -7.52
CA ILE A 29 27.10 -6.05 -6.26
C ILE A 29 26.17 -5.13 -5.46
N LEU A 30 25.52 -4.15 -6.11
CA LEU A 30 24.53 -3.30 -5.43
C LEU A 30 23.39 -4.12 -4.82
N ILE A 31 22.84 -5.10 -5.54
CA ILE A 31 21.81 -6.00 -5.01
C ILE A 31 22.33 -6.77 -3.78
N LEU A 32 23.57 -7.28 -3.82
CA LEU A 32 24.17 -7.98 -2.68
C LEU A 32 24.40 -7.06 -1.47
N VAL A 33 24.82 -5.82 -1.69
CA VAL A 33 24.95 -4.80 -0.64
C VAL A 33 23.59 -4.50 -0.01
N PHE A 34 22.55 -4.27 -0.83
CA PHE A 34 21.21 -4.03 -0.30
C PHE A 34 20.66 -5.26 0.44
N LYS A 35 20.97 -6.47 -0.02
CA LYS A 35 20.62 -7.71 0.66
C LYS A 35 21.31 -7.82 2.04
N SER A 36 22.59 -7.44 2.16
CA SER A 36 23.31 -7.52 3.44
C SER A 36 22.78 -6.53 4.49
N ILE A 37 22.30 -5.36 4.07
CA ILE A 37 21.62 -4.39 4.95
C ILE A 37 20.11 -4.64 5.08
N LYS A 38 19.64 -5.85 4.72
CA LYS A 38 18.24 -6.29 4.81
C LYS A 38 17.25 -5.35 4.09
N TRP A 39 17.67 -4.79 2.97
CA TRP A 39 16.87 -3.85 2.18
C TRP A 39 16.32 -2.71 3.04
N ASP A 40 17.22 -1.97 3.69
CA ASP A 40 16.86 -0.76 4.42
C ASP A 40 16.35 0.34 3.47
N ILE A 41 15.14 0.82 3.75
CA ILE A 41 14.43 1.79 2.90
C ILE A 41 15.12 3.16 2.93
N HIS A 42 15.66 3.57 4.07
CA HIS A 42 16.33 4.86 4.22
C HIS A 42 17.60 4.90 3.37
N THR A 43 18.40 3.85 3.44
CA THR A 43 19.62 3.69 2.62
C THR A 43 19.29 3.67 1.13
N LEU A 44 18.21 3.02 0.72
CA LEU A 44 17.78 2.99 -0.69
C LEU A 44 17.36 4.39 -1.17
N CYS A 45 16.57 5.11 -0.37
CA CYS A 45 16.20 6.51 -0.65
C CYS A 45 17.43 7.41 -0.80
N LEU A 46 18.40 7.29 0.11
CA LEU A 46 19.66 8.03 0.06
C LEU A 46 20.44 7.69 -1.21
N ALA A 47 20.65 6.40 -1.50
CA ALA A 47 21.36 5.96 -2.69
C ALA A 47 20.73 6.48 -3.99
N ALA A 48 19.39 6.43 -4.11
CA ALA A 48 18.66 6.97 -5.26
C ALA A 48 18.75 8.51 -5.38
N SER A 49 19.15 9.19 -4.31
CA SER A 49 19.31 10.64 -4.26
C SER A 49 20.73 11.12 -4.58
N VAL A 50 21.74 10.23 -4.49
CA VAL A 50 23.15 10.58 -4.71
C VAL A 50 23.44 11.04 -6.14
N ASN A 51 23.04 10.27 -7.15
CA ASN A 51 23.27 10.64 -8.56
C ASN A 51 22.25 10.00 -9.52
N ARG A 52 22.26 10.47 -10.79
CA ARG A 52 21.33 10.00 -11.83
C ARG A 52 21.47 8.52 -12.17
N LYS A 53 22.70 7.98 -12.13
CA LYS A 53 22.97 6.56 -12.43
C LYS A 53 22.38 5.66 -11.35
N LEU A 54 22.65 5.93 -10.07
CA LEU A 54 22.06 5.20 -8.94
C LEU A 54 20.54 5.33 -8.91
N ARG A 55 19.99 6.51 -9.23
CA ARG A 55 18.54 6.68 -9.38
C ARG A 55 17.96 5.81 -10.48
N ALA A 56 18.62 5.72 -11.63
CA ALA A 56 18.20 4.87 -12.74
C ALA A 56 18.23 3.38 -12.34
N VAL A 57 19.28 2.92 -11.66
CA VAL A 57 19.38 1.55 -11.13
C VAL A 57 18.29 1.29 -10.09
N ALA A 58 18.03 2.23 -9.19
CA ALA A 58 16.97 2.11 -8.19
C ALA A 58 15.59 1.94 -8.85
N ASN A 59 15.27 2.81 -9.81
CA ASN A 59 14.01 2.80 -10.56
C ASN A 59 13.82 1.53 -11.40
N ARG A 60 14.90 0.98 -11.95
CA ARG A 60 14.85 -0.23 -12.77
C ARG A 60 14.82 -1.51 -11.96
N LEU A 61 15.54 -1.57 -10.83
CA LEU A 61 15.83 -2.82 -10.12
C LEU A 61 15.54 -2.73 -8.62
N LEU A 62 16.15 -1.79 -7.90
CA LEU A 62 16.23 -1.89 -6.43
C LEU A 62 14.86 -1.77 -5.74
N TRP A 63 13.95 -0.93 -6.23
CA TRP A 63 12.60 -0.84 -5.64
C TRP A 63 11.82 -2.15 -5.77
N ARG A 64 11.98 -2.84 -6.91
CA ARG A 64 11.35 -4.14 -7.12
C ARG A 64 11.88 -5.16 -6.13
N GLU A 65 13.19 -5.27 -6.03
CA GLU A 65 13.83 -6.23 -5.12
C GLU A 65 13.52 -5.94 -3.65
N LEU A 66 13.45 -4.67 -3.24
CA LEU A 66 12.95 -4.26 -1.92
C LEU A 66 11.52 -4.78 -1.69
N CYS A 67 10.58 -4.51 -2.62
CA CYS A 67 9.20 -4.94 -2.44
C CYS A 67 9.10 -6.47 -2.39
N LEU A 68 9.85 -7.20 -3.24
CA LEU A 68 9.92 -8.67 -3.24
C LEU A 68 10.44 -9.24 -1.93
N PHE A 69 11.47 -8.61 -1.37
CA PHE A 69 12.03 -9.01 -0.08
C PHE A 69 11.01 -8.82 1.07
N ARG A 70 10.15 -7.81 0.97
CA ARG A 70 9.32 -7.33 2.08
C ARG A 70 7.91 -7.91 2.10
N ALA A 71 7.31 -8.16 0.93
CA ALA A 71 5.96 -8.71 0.85
C ALA A 71 5.82 -9.70 -0.33
N PRO A 72 6.60 -10.80 -0.35
CA PRO A 72 6.67 -11.71 -1.49
C PRO A 72 5.30 -12.28 -1.90
N ARG A 73 4.43 -12.62 -0.94
CA ARG A 73 3.10 -13.20 -1.23
C ARG A 73 2.13 -12.17 -1.80
N MET A 74 2.10 -10.96 -1.22
CA MET A 74 1.31 -9.85 -1.77
C MET A 74 1.73 -9.54 -3.21
N LEU A 75 3.04 -9.52 -3.48
CA LEU A 75 3.55 -9.26 -4.82
C LEU A 75 3.24 -10.39 -5.80
N LEU A 76 3.31 -11.65 -5.36
CA LEU A 76 2.89 -12.79 -6.18
C LEU A 76 1.44 -12.62 -6.64
N ALA A 77 0.55 -12.22 -5.73
CA ALA A 77 -0.84 -11.92 -6.06
C ALA A 77 -0.98 -10.70 -6.99
N LEU A 78 -0.31 -9.59 -6.71
CA LEU A 78 -0.37 -8.36 -7.53
C LEU A 78 0.14 -8.56 -8.95
N THR A 79 1.09 -9.48 -9.13
CA THR A 79 1.69 -9.80 -10.44
C THR A 79 1.00 -10.96 -11.15
N ASN A 80 -0.07 -11.53 -10.57
CA ASN A 80 -0.72 -12.76 -11.04
C ASN A 80 0.29 -13.91 -11.27
N GLY A 81 1.32 -14.01 -10.41
CA GLY A 81 2.38 -15.00 -10.55
C GLY A 81 3.35 -14.78 -11.71
N ALA A 82 3.17 -13.74 -12.53
CA ALA A 82 4.04 -13.47 -13.68
C ALA A 82 5.17 -12.50 -13.29
N PRO A 83 6.44 -12.91 -13.34
CA PRO A 83 7.58 -12.12 -12.86
C PRO A 83 7.81 -10.81 -13.63
N ASN A 84 7.20 -10.67 -14.81
CA ASN A 84 7.34 -9.49 -15.69
C ASN A 84 6.09 -8.61 -15.75
N ASN A 85 5.02 -8.94 -15.00
CA ASN A 85 3.84 -8.08 -15.00
C ASN A 85 4.16 -6.73 -14.36
N ARG A 86 3.74 -5.66 -15.05
CA ARG A 86 3.93 -4.30 -14.59
C ARG A 86 2.94 -4.02 -13.46
N ILE A 87 3.46 -3.63 -12.30
CA ILE A 87 2.63 -3.12 -11.21
C ILE A 87 2.07 -1.75 -11.61
N GLU A 88 0.76 -1.56 -11.47
CA GLU A 88 0.08 -0.29 -11.75
C GLU A 88 0.69 0.83 -10.88
N GLY A 89 1.21 1.89 -11.52
CA GLY A 89 1.96 2.97 -10.86
C GLY A 89 3.45 2.71 -10.61
N GLY A 90 3.94 1.48 -10.81
CA GLY A 90 5.36 1.12 -10.73
C GLY A 90 5.88 0.78 -9.33
N TRP A 91 7.08 0.19 -9.29
CA TRP A 91 7.69 -0.35 -8.07
C TRP A 91 7.99 0.71 -7.00
N GLN A 92 8.40 1.90 -7.41
CA GLN A 92 8.66 3.00 -6.47
C GLN A 92 7.37 3.41 -5.74
N THR A 93 6.24 3.48 -6.45
CA THR A 93 4.95 3.79 -5.84
C THR A 93 4.51 2.69 -4.89
N LEU A 94 4.69 1.42 -5.25
CA LEU A 94 4.39 0.32 -4.33
C LEU A 94 5.27 0.37 -3.08
N ALA A 95 6.57 0.65 -3.22
CA ALA A 95 7.45 0.86 -2.09
C ALA A 95 6.96 2.02 -1.21
N LYS A 96 6.64 3.18 -1.82
CA LYS A 96 6.07 4.31 -1.08
C LYS A 96 4.79 3.91 -0.35
N LEU A 97 3.90 3.17 -1.00
CA LEU A 97 2.66 2.67 -0.40
C LEU A 97 2.94 1.72 0.77
N MET A 98 3.95 0.86 0.70
CA MET A 98 4.26 -0.05 1.81
C MET A 98 4.85 0.69 3.02
N PHE A 99 5.69 1.69 2.78
CA PHE A 99 6.57 2.28 3.80
C PHE A 99 6.20 3.69 4.26
N PHE A 100 5.25 4.38 3.60
CA PHE A 100 4.94 5.77 3.88
C PHE A 100 3.48 5.95 4.30
N CYS A 101 3.28 6.50 5.49
CA CYS A 101 2.01 7.08 5.89
C CYS A 101 1.92 8.49 5.28
N CYS A 102 0.82 8.79 4.57
CA CYS A 102 0.65 10.10 3.92
C CYS A 102 0.27 11.22 4.90
N GLY A 103 -0.02 10.88 6.16
CA GLY A 103 -0.64 11.78 7.12
C GLY A 103 -2.05 12.19 6.67
N CYS A 104 -2.52 13.31 7.20
CA CYS A 104 -3.80 13.92 6.84
C CYS A 104 -3.66 15.44 6.85
N VAL A 105 -3.45 16.01 5.67
CA VAL A 105 -3.13 17.45 5.52
C VAL A 105 -4.38 18.28 5.20
N SER A 106 -5.49 17.64 4.83
CA SER A 106 -6.70 18.33 4.36
C SER A 106 -7.94 17.72 4.96
N SER A 107 -8.69 18.54 5.69
CA SER A 107 -10.07 18.24 6.06
C SER A 107 -10.93 18.22 4.81
N THR A 108 -11.75 17.17 4.67
CA THR A 108 -12.74 17.05 3.61
C THR A 108 -14.12 17.41 4.16
N ARG A 109 -15.12 17.40 3.28
CA ARG A 109 -16.51 17.62 3.70
C ARG A 109 -17.04 16.51 4.62
N HIS A 110 -16.45 15.31 4.54
CA HIS A 110 -16.87 14.11 5.26
C HIS A 110 -15.95 13.75 6.42
N PHE A 111 -14.74 14.29 6.45
CA PHE A 111 -13.74 13.97 7.46
C PHE A 111 -12.96 15.23 7.86
N ARG A 112 -13.25 15.76 9.04
CA ARG A 112 -12.64 17.01 9.54
C ARG A 112 -11.58 16.71 10.56
N VAL A 113 -10.35 17.14 10.30
CA VAL A 113 -9.23 17.06 11.24
C VAL A 113 -8.96 18.45 11.82
N SER A 114 -8.76 18.52 13.14
CA SER A 114 -8.45 19.74 13.89
C SER A 114 -7.09 20.32 13.50
N ARG A 115 -6.10 19.45 13.30
CA ARG A 115 -4.71 19.82 12.96
C ARG A 115 -4.16 18.99 11.80
N PRO A 116 -3.47 19.60 10.81
CA PRO A 116 -2.84 18.86 9.73
C PRO A 116 -1.70 17.97 10.26
N LEU A 117 -1.67 16.74 9.77
CA LEU A 117 -0.68 15.74 10.10
C LEU A 117 0.24 15.50 8.90
N GLN A 118 1.55 15.64 9.12
CA GLN A 118 2.55 15.38 8.09
C GLN A 118 2.79 13.88 7.87
N GLY A 119 3.10 13.51 6.63
CA GLY A 119 3.48 12.14 6.30
C GLY A 119 4.86 11.76 6.82
N HIS A 120 5.06 10.47 7.06
CA HIS A 120 6.29 9.91 7.63
C HIS A 120 6.48 8.45 7.20
N PHE A 121 7.70 7.93 7.40
CA PHE A 121 7.94 6.50 7.25
C PHE A 121 7.30 5.74 8.41
N VAL A 122 6.57 4.68 8.08
CA VAL A 122 6.01 3.78 9.08
C VAL A 122 7.11 2.86 9.61
N LYS A 123 7.05 2.53 10.91
CA LYS A 123 7.99 1.58 11.54
C LYS A 123 7.74 0.15 11.05
N ALA A 124 6.46 -0.21 11.04
CA ALA A 124 5.96 -1.47 10.54
C ALA A 124 4.66 -1.25 9.78
N SER A 125 4.36 -2.11 8.82
CA SER A 125 3.03 -2.17 8.21
C SER A 125 2.69 -3.58 7.79
N ARG A 126 1.48 -4.01 8.11
CA ARG A 126 0.95 -5.28 7.63
C ARG A 126 -0.10 -5.05 6.59
N PHE A 127 0.00 -5.76 5.47
CA PHE A 127 -1.05 -5.79 4.44
C PHE A 127 -1.81 -7.12 4.52
N SER A 128 -3.12 -7.05 4.62
CA SER A 128 -4.00 -8.22 4.70
C SER A 128 -5.05 -8.18 3.58
N LYS A 129 -5.23 -9.34 2.95
CA LYS A 129 -6.30 -9.60 1.98
C LYS A 129 -7.66 -9.71 2.68
N THR A 130 -7.70 -10.31 3.88
CA THR A 130 -8.94 -10.50 4.63
C THR A 130 -9.46 -9.17 5.17
N SER A 131 -8.57 -8.33 5.70
CA SER A 131 -8.91 -6.93 6.02
C SER A 131 -9.46 -6.20 4.80
N GLY A 132 -8.85 -6.37 3.63
CA GLY A 132 -9.34 -5.74 2.40
C GLY A 132 -10.71 -6.19 1.93
N ARG A 133 -11.15 -7.42 2.22
CA ARG A 133 -12.53 -7.86 1.94
C ARG A 133 -13.57 -7.03 2.69
N SER A 134 -13.26 -6.57 3.90
CA SER A 134 -14.16 -5.72 4.70
C SER A 134 -14.37 -4.32 4.11
N PHE A 135 -13.52 -3.89 3.17
CA PHE A 135 -13.63 -2.59 2.47
C PHE A 135 -14.37 -2.69 1.14
N LEU A 136 -14.85 -3.88 0.76
CA LEU A 136 -15.55 -4.11 -0.50
C LEU A 136 -17.05 -4.33 -0.24
N PRO A 137 -17.94 -3.57 -0.91
CA PRO A 137 -19.36 -3.85 -0.86
C PRO A 137 -19.66 -5.22 -1.48
N LYS A 138 -20.82 -5.81 -1.15
CA LYS A 138 -21.22 -7.17 -1.61
C LYS A 138 -21.01 -7.37 -3.11
N ALA A 139 -21.45 -6.41 -3.93
CA ALA A 139 -21.30 -6.44 -5.39
C ALA A 139 -19.83 -6.53 -5.88
N CYS A 140 -18.86 -6.09 -5.07
CA CYS A 140 -17.44 -6.03 -5.40
C CYS A 140 -16.58 -7.07 -4.67
N ARG A 141 -17.16 -7.98 -3.86
CA ARG A 141 -16.42 -8.90 -2.96
C ARG A 141 -15.42 -9.86 -3.62
N GLY A 142 -15.52 -10.11 -4.93
CA GLY A 142 -14.51 -10.92 -5.64
C GLY A 142 -13.41 -10.10 -6.29
N ASP A 143 -13.39 -8.79 -6.10
CA ASP A 143 -12.15 -8.03 -6.28
C ASP A 143 -11.16 -8.41 -5.18
N MET A 144 -9.88 -8.22 -5.46
CA MET A 144 -8.82 -8.46 -4.47
C MET A 144 -8.19 -7.13 -4.09
N LEU A 145 -8.30 -6.80 -2.80
CA LEU A 145 -7.74 -5.60 -2.19
C LEU A 145 -6.87 -6.04 -1.00
N PHE A 146 -5.65 -5.54 -0.95
CA PHE A 146 -4.80 -5.63 0.23
C PHE A 146 -4.89 -4.32 1.01
N MET A 147 -5.16 -4.40 2.31
CA MET A 147 -5.28 -3.24 3.19
C MET A 147 -4.24 -3.28 4.29
N SER A 148 -3.68 -2.12 4.60
CA SER A 148 -2.78 -1.95 5.73
C SER A 148 -3.52 -1.85 7.05
N ASP A 149 -2.88 -2.26 8.13
CA ASP A 149 -3.26 -1.73 9.45
C ASP A 149 -3.12 -0.19 9.47
N PRO A 150 -3.96 0.53 10.24
CA PRO A 150 -3.83 1.96 10.42
C PRO A 150 -2.50 2.33 11.07
N CYS A 151 -1.91 3.43 10.62
CA CYS A 151 -0.90 4.15 11.39
C CYS A 151 -1.64 5.06 12.37
N GLU A 152 -1.41 4.85 13.66
CA GLU A 152 -2.10 5.57 14.74
C GLU A 152 -1.41 6.90 15.04
N HIS A 153 -2.22 7.94 15.20
CA HIS A 153 -1.78 9.30 15.46
C HIS A 153 -2.60 9.90 16.60
N PRO A 154 -2.00 10.04 17.79
CA PRO A 154 -2.64 10.71 18.91
C PRO A 154 -2.94 12.17 18.57
N MET A 155 -4.21 12.57 18.70
CA MET A 155 -4.64 13.94 18.38
C MET A 155 -4.55 14.88 19.59
N GLY A 156 -4.43 14.33 20.80
CA GLY A 156 -4.25 15.08 22.03
C GLY A 156 -5.56 15.41 22.76
N THR A 157 -5.44 16.12 23.88
CA THR A 157 -6.56 16.55 24.72
C THR A 157 -6.75 18.06 24.60
N ASP A 158 -7.65 18.48 23.72
CA ASP A 158 -8.09 19.87 23.69
C ASP A 158 -9.22 20.07 24.73
N GLY A 159 -8.97 20.89 25.75
CA GLY A 159 -9.99 21.30 26.72
C GLY A 159 -10.51 20.23 27.68
N GLY A 160 -9.74 19.16 27.93
CA GLY A 160 -10.06 18.13 28.93
C GLY A 160 -10.89 16.95 28.40
N LYS A 161 -11.21 16.91 27.11
CA LYS A 161 -11.79 15.73 26.45
C LYS A 161 -10.72 15.10 25.54
N SER A 162 -10.48 13.80 25.68
CA SER A 162 -9.61 13.07 24.74
C SER A 162 -10.26 13.07 23.37
N GLU A 163 -9.60 13.62 22.36
CA GLU A 163 -10.00 13.39 20.97
C GLU A 163 -9.69 11.92 20.62
N ASP A 164 -10.58 11.31 19.84
CA ASP A 164 -10.38 9.98 19.27
C ASP A 164 -9.08 9.99 18.44
N ASP A 165 -8.30 8.90 18.53
CA ASP A 165 -7.03 8.80 17.79
C ASP A 165 -7.28 8.73 16.28
N LEU A 166 -6.37 9.30 15.50
CA LEU A 166 -6.48 9.31 14.04
C LEU A 166 -5.74 8.11 13.44
N GLY A 167 -6.46 7.25 12.72
CA GLY A 167 -5.90 6.12 11.99
C GLY A 167 -5.72 6.44 10.51
N ILE A 168 -4.49 6.34 9.98
CA ILE A 168 -4.20 6.49 8.54
C ILE A 168 -3.88 5.13 7.92
N TYR A 169 -4.73 4.69 6.99
CA TYR A 169 -4.61 3.39 6.34
C TYR A 169 -4.48 3.52 4.82
N ARG A 170 -3.94 2.47 4.21
CA ARG A 170 -3.66 2.43 2.78
C ARG A 170 -3.86 1.05 2.21
N GLY A 171 -4.05 0.95 0.90
CA GLY A 171 -4.31 -0.32 0.27
C GLY A 171 -4.00 -0.35 -1.21
N VAL A 172 -3.98 -1.53 -1.78
CA VAL A 172 -3.72 -1.74 -3.20
C VAL A 172 -4.62 -2.85 -3.75
N PHE A 173 -5.32 -2.52 -4.83
CA PHE A 173 -6.10 -3.49 -5.59
C PHE A 173 -5.19 -4.34 -6.50
N CYS A 174 -5.49 -5.62 -6.59
CA CYS A 174 -4.96 -6.47 -7.65
C CYS A 174 -5.83 -6.31 -8.89
N GLY A 175 -5.28 -5.75 -9.97
CA GLY A 175 -5.97 -5.63 -11.26
C GLY A 175 -7.16 -4.67 -11.24
N PHE A 176 -7.00 -3.49 -10.63
CA PHE A 176 -8.08 -2.51 -10.46
C PHE A 176 -8.77 -2.13 -11.77
N MET A 177 -8.03 -2.08 -12.88
CA MET A 177 -8.60 -1.77 -14.21
C MET A 177 -9.72 -2.72 -14.65
N ARG A 178 -9.69 -3.96 -14.17
CA ARG A 178 -10.66 -5.02 -14.47
C ARG A 178 -11.61 -5.31 -13.29
N SER A 179 -11.50 -4.53 -12.21
CA SER A 179 -12.26 -4.76 -10.98
C SER A 179 -13.74 -4.36 -11.12
N ARG A 180 -14.59 -5.02 -10.36
CA ARG A 180 -16.01 -4.66 -10.21
C ARG A 180 -16.16 -3.31 -9.52
N THR A 181 -15.28 -2.98 -8.58
CA THR A 181 -15.21 -1.69 -7.90
C THR A 181 -15.07 -0.56 -8.91
N ARG A 182 -14.14 -0.67 -9.86
CA ARG A 182 -14.00 0.31 -10.94
C ARG A 182 -15.23 0.35 -11.84
N ALA A 183 -15.80 -0.80 -12.19
CA ALA A 183 -17.01 -0.86 -13.00
C ALA A 183 -18.19 -0.14 -12.30
N CYS A 184 -18.36 -0.32 -10.99
CA CYS A 184 -19.37 0.37 -10.19
C CYS A 184 -19.15 1.89 -10.17
N LEU A 185 -17.90 2.36 -9.97
CA LEU A 185 -17.55 3.78 -10.01
C LEU A 185 -17.92 4.43 -11.36
N ILE A 186 -17.63 3.74 -12.47
CA ILE A 186 -17.96 4.23 -13.82
C ILE A 186 -19.47 4.20 -14.06
N ARG A 187 -20.15 3.09 -13.70
CA ARG A 187 -21.59 2.93 -13.89
C ARG A 187 -22.39 3.98 -13.12
N ARG A 188 -21.96 4.30 -11.90
CA ARG A 188 -22.54 5.35 -11.07
C ARG A 188 -22.12 6.77 -11.49
N GLN A 189 -21.34 6.90 -12.56
CA GLN A 189 -20.84 8.17 -13.09
C GLN A 189 -20.16 9.04 -12.02
N VAL A 190 -19.42 8.40 -11.11
CA VAL A 190 -18.76 9.11 -10.02
C VAL A 190 -17.62 9.94 -10.59
N GLY A 191 -17.67 11.25 -10.35
CA GLY A 191 -16.61 12.19 -10.71
C GLY A 191 -15.30 11.90 -9.96
N LEU A 192 -14.17 12.14 -10.63
CA LEU A 192 -12.87 12.17 -9.96
C LEU A 192 -12.73 13.48 -9.17
N GLU A 193 -12.11 13.40 -8.00
CA GLU A 193 -11.84 14.57 -7.17
C GLU A 193 -10.89 15.55 -7.89
N GLU A 194 -11.30 16.81 -7.98
CA GLU A 194 -10.53 17.83 -8.71
C GLU A 194 -9.24 18.20 -8.00
N ARG A 195 -9.33 18.41 -6.68
CA ARG A 195 -8.24 18.94 -5.84
C ARG A 195 -7.41 17.86 -5.17
N LEU A 196 -7.94 16.65 -5.06
CA LEU A 196 -7.24 15.53 -4.42
C LEU A 196 -6.51 14.66 -5.44
N ARG A 197 -5.34 14.18 -5.05
CA ARG A 197 -4.49 13.27 -5.83
C ARG A 197 -3.98 12.19 -4.91
N CYS A 198 -3.72 11.03 -5.48
CA CYS A 198 -3.15 9.91 -4.76
C CYS A 198 -1.78 10.32 -4.18
N PRO A 199 -1.55 10.20 -2.86
CA PRO A 199 -0.29 10.59 -2.24
C PRO A 199 0.89 9.71 -2.69
N TYR A 200 0.61 8.54 -3.29
CA TYR A 200 1.62 7.57 -3.69
C TYR A 200 2.09 7.71 -5.14
N CYS A 201 1.19 7.96 -6.08
CA CYS A 201 1.50 8.09 -7.51
C CYS A 201 1.10 9.41 -8.16
N GLY A 202 0.41 10.30 -7.43
CA GLY A 202 -0.07 11.58 -7.96
C GLY A 202 -1.26 11.47 -8.92
N ALA A 203 -1.82 10.28 -9.12
CA ALA A 203 -2.95 10.09 -10.02
C ALA A 203 -4.27 10.63 -9.43
N ARG A 204 -5.26 10.88 -10.29
CA ARG A 204 -6.61 11.29 -9.87
C ARG A 204 -7.31 10.19 -9.07
N VAL A 205 -8.20 10.60 -8.16
CA VAL A 205 -8.87 9.71 -7.21
C VAL A 205 -10.38 9.86 -7.24
N TRP A 206 -11.08 8.77 -6.95
CA TRP A 206 -12.51 8.77 -6.62
C TRP A 206 -12.70 8.78 -5.10
N SER A 207 -13.70 9.51 -4.60
CA SER A 207 -14.19 9.40 -3.22
C SER A 207 -15.14 8.20 -3.11
N MET A 208 -14.77 7.21 -2.28
CA MET A 208 -15.58 6.02 -2.08
C MET A 208 -16.84 6.33 -1.26
N THR A 209 -16.73 7.29 -0.35
CA THR A 209 -17.87 7.86 0.41
C THR A 209 -18.87 8.52 -0.54
N SER A 210 -18.42 9.38 -1.45
CA SER A 210 -19.30 10.03 -2.43
C SER A 210 -19.91 9.03 -3.42
N ALA A 211 -19.20 7.94 -3.72
CA ALA A 211 -19.69 6.85 -4.55
C ALA A 211 -20.73 5.94 -3.88
N ARG A 212 -20.94 6.08 -2.55
CA ARG A 212 -21.73 5.15 -1.72
C ARG A 212 -21.25 3.71 -1.87
N LEU A 213 -19.93 3.52 -1.80
CA LEU A 213 -19.26 2.21 -1.89
C LEU A 213 -18.49 1.88 -0.61
N VAL A 214 -18.79 2.57 0.49
CA VAL A 214 -18.21 2.32 1.82
C VAL A 214 -19.13 1.37 2.59
N PRO A 215 -18.76 0.10 2.78
CA PRO A 215 -19.54 -0.82 3.60
C PRO A 215 -19.32 -0.56 5.10
N LYS A 216 -20.34 -0.84 5.93
CA LYS A 216 -20.24 -0.74 7.41
C LYS A 216 -19.12 -1.62 7.98
N SER A 217 -18.83 -2.76 7.33
CA SER A 217 -17.73 -3.65 7.71
C SER A 217 -16.35 -2.98 7.71
N ALA A 218 -16.15 -1.89 6.96
CA ALA A 218 -14.89 -1.17 6.94
C ALA A 218 -14.62 -0.47 8.28
N ALA A 219 -15.64 0.17 8.87
CA ALA A 219 -15.53 0.86 10.15
C ALA A 219 -15.24 -0.13 11.29
N ARG A 220 -16.03 -1.22 11.36
CA ARG A 220 -15.79 -2.31 12.30
C ARG A 220 -14.38 -2.89 12.20
N ARG A 221 -13.89 -3.14 10.98
CA ARG A 221 -12.54 -3.69 10.77
C ARG A 221 -11.43 -2.76 11.26
N LEU A 222 -11.67 -1.45 11.26
CA LEU A 222 -10.72 -0.44 11.70
C LEU A 222 -10.83 -0.08 13.18
N GLY A 223 -11.82 -0.62 13.91
CA GLY A 223 -12.15 -0.12 15.25
C GLY A 223 -12.61 1.34 15.21
N SER A 224 -13.33 1.73 14.17
CA SER A 224 -13.84 3.09 13.95
C SER A 224 -15.35 3.15 14.11
N ARG A 225 -15.88 4.31 14.50
CA ARG A 225 -17.32 4.54 14.54
C ARG A 225 -17.92 4.49 13.13
N ASP A 226 -19.18 4.10 13.04
CA ASP A 226 -19.91 4.16 11.77
C ASP A 226 -19.92 5.59 11.20
N GLY A 227 -19.54 5.72 9.93
CA GLY A 227 -19.37 7.02 9.28
C GLY A 227 -18.12 7.80 9.70
N GLY A 228 -17.29 7.26 10.62
CA GLY A 228 -16.06 7.86 11.11
C GLY A 228 -14.84 7.67 10.20
N LEU A 229 -15.04 7.31 8.94
CA LEU A 229 -13.95 7.05 7.99
C LEU A 229 -14.22 7.63 6.61
N GLU A 230 -13.14 7.94 5.89
CA GLU A 230 -13.16 8.30 4.48
C GLU A 230 -11.96 7.67 3.77
N TYR A 231 -12.19 7.19 2.55
CA TYR A 231 -11.10 6.73 1.69
C TYR A 231 -11.35 7.00 0.22
N PHE A 232 -10.24 7.01 -0.49
CA PHE A 232 -10.16 7.34 -1.90
C PHE A 232 -9.41 6.24 -2.63
N VAL A 233 -9.81 5.97 -3.87
CA VAL A 233 -9.11 5.02 -4.75
C VAL A 233 -8.67 5.74 -6.01
N CYS A 234 -7.40 5.61 -6.36
CA CYS A 234 -6.84 6.23 -7.56
C CYS A 234 -7.08 5.40 -8.81
N VAL A 235 -6.90 6.02 -9.98
CA VAL A 235 -7.00 5.32 -11.29
C VAL A 235 -5.97 4.20 -11.49
N ASN A 236 -5.02 4.01 -10.58
CA ASN A 236 -4.05 2.89 -10.58
C ASN A 236 -4.33 1.88 -9.45
N GLY A 237 -5.49 1.95 -8.79
CA GLY A 237 -5.88 1.01 -7.74
C GLY A 237 -5.23 1.20 -6.38
N HIS A 238 -4.57 2.34 -6.12
CA HIS A 238 -4.08 2.67 -4.77
C HIS A 238 -5.20 3.28 -3.94
N LEU A 239 -5.36 2.78 -2.72
CA LEU A 239 -6.28 3.26 -1.72
C LEU A 239 -5.51 4.05 -0.65
N HIS A 240 -6.04 5.20 -0.26
CA HIS A 240 -5.62 5.90 0.95
C HIS A 240 -6.86 6.39 1.70
N GLY A 241 -6.81 6.35 3.03
CA GLY A 241 -7.92 6.77 3.85
C GLY A 241 -7.52 7.14 5.28
N ALA A 242 -8.49 7.71 5.97
CA ALA A 242 -8.40 8.11 7.36
C ALA A 242 -9.65 7.64 8.12
N CYS A 243 -9.50 7.37 9.41
CA CYS A 243 -10.60 7.02 10.31
C CYS A 243 -10.35 7.56 11.72
N TRP A 244 -11.42 7.81 12.46
CA TRP A 244 -11.39 8.04 13.90
C TRP A 244 -11.43 6.70 14.63
N LEU A 245 -10.37 6.39 15.36
CA LEU A 245 -10.24 5.17 16.13
C LEU A 245 -10.98 5.34 17.46
N VAL A 246 -11.84 4.38 17.77
CA VAL A 246 -12.52 4.35 19.05
C VAL A 246 -11.49 4.05 20.14
N PRO A 247 -11.40 4.87 21.20
CA PRO A 247 -10.56 4.55 22.35
C PRO A 247 -10.98 3.20 22.92
N LEU A 248 -10.03 2.30 23.14
CA LEU A 248 -10.29 1.08 23.88
C LEU A 248 -10.61 1.48 25.33
N SER A 249 -11.89 1.52 25.68
CA SER A 249 -12.30 1.56 27.09
C SER A 249 -12.16 0.14 27.65
N ASP A 250 -11.52 -0.01 28.82
CA ASP A 250 -11.31 -1.29 29.53
C ASP A 250 -12.62 -2.00 29.99
N ASP A 251 -13.79 -1.62 29.48
CA ASP A 251 -15.05 -2.32 29.75
C ASP A 251 -15.33 -3.31 28.63
N ASP A 252 -14.95 -4.57 28.88
CA ASP A 252 -15.38 -5.76 28.13
C ASP A 252 -16.91 -5.88 28.22
N ASN A 253 -17.61 -5.28 27.27
CA ASN A 253 -18.99 -5.67 26.96
C ASN A 253 -19.00 -6.14 25.51
N ASP A 254 -18.82 -7.45 25.35
CA ASP A 254 -19.11 -8.19 24.13
C ASP A 254 -20.61 -8.08 23.83
N GLU A 255 -21.03 -6.99 23.18
CA GLU A 255 -22.29 -6.99 22.48
C GLU A 255 -22.12 -7.83 21.22
N GLU A 256 -22.53 -9.11 21.30
CA GLU A 256 -22.79 -9.98 20.16
C GLU A 256 -23.71 -9.25 19.17
N GLY A 257 -23.10 -8.61 18.17
CA GLY A 257 -23.79 -7.88 17.13
C GLY A 257 -24.54 -8.84 16.21
N GLY A 258 -25.83 -8.99 16.46
CA GLY A 258 -26.77 -9.76 15.65
C GLY A 258 -26.66 -9.46 14.16
N GLU A 259 -26.88 -10.51 13.37
CA GLU A 259 -26.96 -10.47 11.91
C GLU A 259 -28.15 -9.60 11.48
N GLU A 260 -27.95 -8.30 11.29
CA GLU A 260 -28.93 -7.47 10.60
C GLU A 260 -28.79 -7.63 9.08
N GLU A 261 -29.84 -8.20 8.48
CA GLU A 261 -30.03 -8.33 7.03
C GLU A 261 -30.05 -6.95 6.36
N ASP A 262 -29.16 -6.77 5.36
CA ASP A 262 -29.03 -5.55 4.55
C ASP A 262 -30.35 -5.20 3.83
N GLY A 263 -30.90 -4.03 4.17
CA GLY A 263 -31.92 -3.35 3.38
C GLY A 263 -31.34 -2.51 2.25
N SER A 264 -31.73 -2.86 1.01
CA SER A 264 -31.64 -2.11 -0.26
C SER A 264 -30.29 -2.05 -0.96
N ASP A 265 -29.91 -3.17 -1.57
CA ASP A 265 -28.92 -3.21 -2.67
C ASP A 265 -29.52 -2.60 -3.95
N ASP A 266 -28.91 -1.52 -4.46
CA ASP A 266 -29.08 -1.12 -5.87
C ASP A 266 -28.45 -2.20 -6.75
N ASP A 267 -29.31 -3.01 -7.36
CA ASP A 267 -28.97 -4.10 -8.26
C ASP A 267 -28.03 -3.62 -9.37
N CYS A 268 -26.83 -4.19 -9.36
CA CYS A 268 -25.83 -4.00 -10.39
C CYS A 268 -25.41 -5.34 -11.02
N GLY A 269 -26.34 -6.30 -11.11
CA GLY A 269 -26.18 -7.58 -11.78
C GLY A 269 -26.20 -7.45 -13.31
N GLY A 270 -25.09 -7.83 -13.95
CA GLY A 270 -25.01 -8.17 -15.36
C GLY A 270 -24.16 -9.43 -15.49
N GLU A 271 -24.76 -10.51 -15.98
CA GLU A 271 -24.16 -11.83 -16.06
C GLU A 271 -22.87 -11.84 -16.88
N GLY A 272 -21.84 -12.47 -16.31
CA GLY A 272 -20.56 -12.72 -16.95
C GLY A 272 -19.82 -13.78 -16.15
N GLY A 273 -20.11 -15.05 -16.46
CA GLY A 273 -19.52 -16.20 -15.78
C GLY A 273 -18.00 -16.23 -15.89
N ALA A 274 -17.33 -16.27 -14.75
CA ALA A 274 -15.96 -16.74 -14.62
C ALA A 274 -15.89 -17.67 -13.41
N GLN A 275 -15.61 -18.94 -13.68
CA GLN A 275 -15.43 -19.98 -12.68
C GLN A 275 -14.31 -19.57 -11.71
N GLY A 276 -14.68 -19.32 -10.46
CA GLY A 276 -13.75 -19.08 -9.36
C GLY A 276 -13.26 -20.41 -8.82
N VAL A 277 -11.97 -20.68 -8.97
CA VAL A 277 -11.28 -21.75 -8.25
C VAL A 277 -11.30 -21.39 -6.77
N GLY A 278 -11.87 -22.28 -5.94
CA GLY A 278 -11.92 -22.13 -4.49
C GLY A 278 -10.53 -21.94 -3.91
N CYS A 279 -10.33 -20.86 -3.18
CA CYS A 279 -9.14 -20.64 -2.36
C CYS A 279 -9.59 -20.87 -0.93
N GLU A 280 -9.18 -22.00 -0.36
CA GLU A 280 -9.27 -22.29 1.06
C GLU A 280 -8.70 -21.11 1.87
N SER A 281 -9.43 -20.76 2.93
CA SER A 281 -9.14 -19.61 3.78
C SER A 281 -7.98 -19.95 4.71
N CYS A 282 -6.83 -19.37 4.45
CA CYS A 282 -5.81 -19.18 5.48
C CYS A 282 -5.62 -17.68 5.67
N ASP A 283 -5.89 -17.20 6.89
CA ASP A 283 -5.63 -15.83 7.29
C ASP A 283 -4.13 -15.56 7.29
N GLU A 284 -3.68 -14.83 6.27
CA GLU A 284 -2.26 -14.60 6.05
C GLU A 284 -1.91 -13.11 6.19
N TYR A 285 -1.34 -12.79 7.35
CA TYR A 285 -0.81 -11.48 7.71
C TYR A 285 0.66 -11.33 7.28
N TRP A 286 1.02 -10.17 6.71
CA TRP A 286 2.38 -9.92 6.19
C TRP A 286 3.04 -8.71 6.81
N THR A 287 4.06 -8.87 7.64
CA THR A 287 4.73 -7.75 8.31
C THR A 287 5.90 -7.17 7.50
N VAL A 288 5.82 -5.87 7.23
CA VAL A 288 6.90 -5.06 6.67
C VAL A 288 7.54 -4.28 7.81
N GLU A 289 8.63 -4.78 8.41
CA GLU A 289 9.32 -4.16 9.55
C GLU A 289 10.73 -3.65 9.17
N ASN A 290 11.09 -2.42 9.53
CA ASN A 290 12.47 -1.94 9.37
C ASN A 290 13.43 -2.74 10.28
N GLY A 291 14.16 -3.70 9.70
CA GLY A 291 15.34 -4.31 10.29
C GLY A 291 15.14 -5.60 11.11
N LYS A 292 13.91 -6.05 11.38
CA LYS A 292 13.62 -7.35 11.99
C LYS A 292 12.52 -8.09 11.22
N LYS A 293 12.61 -9.42 11.18
CA LYS A 293 11.60 -10.31 10.60
C LYS A 293 10.83 -10.91 11.76
N VAL A 294 9.54 -10.65 11.85
CA VAL A 294 8.63 -11.41 12.71
C VAL A 294 7.53 -11.98 11.83
N SER A 295 7.45 -13.31 11.79
CA SER A 295 6.37 -14.06 11.18
C SER A 295 5.55 -14.66 12.30
N ARG A 296 4.30 -14.20 12.51
CA ARG A 296 3.34 -14.90 13.37
C ARG A 296 2.27 -15.51 12.47
N ARG A 297 2.11 -16.83 12.56
CA ARG A 297 0.88 -17.52 12.17
C ARG A 297 -0.10 -17.32 13.33
N TYR A 298 -1.27 -16.79 13.05
CA TYR A 298 -2.43 -16.99 13.91
C TYR A 298 -3.31 -17.97 13.15
N CYS A 299 -3.39 -19.19 13.68
CA CYS A 299 -4.52 -20.05 13.40
C CYS A 299 -5.55 -19.64 14.46
N ASP A 300 -6.75 -19.24 14.05
CA ASP A 300 -7.87 -19.23 14.98
C ASP A 300 -8.19 -20.71 15.23
N ASP A 301 -7.58 -21.27 16.27
CA ASP A 301 -8.08 -22.50 16.88
C ASP A 301 -9.20 -22.03 17.82
N ASP A 302 -10.44 -22.22 17.37
CA ASP A 302 -11.62 -22.36 18.24
C ASP A 302 -11.32 -23.51 19.20
N ASP A 303 -10.75 -23.20 20.37
CA ASP A 303 -10.97 -23.90 21.63
C ASP A 303 -10.14 -23.18 22.70
N GLY A 304 -10.82 -22.63 23.70
CA GLY A 304 -10.19 -21.97 24.83
C GLY A 304 -9.30 -22.93 25.61
N ASP A 305 -7.99 -22.66 25.61
CA ASP A 305 -7.13 -22.90 26.77
C ASP A 305 -5.79 -22.17 26.59
N ASP A 306 -5.49 -21.28 27.55
CA ASP A 306 -4.22 -20.56 27.64
C ASP A 306 -3.08 -21.53 28.02
N HIS A 307 -2.26 -21.90 27.04
CA HIS A 307 -0.98 -22.54 27.30
C HIS A 307 0.18 -21.76 26.68
N GLN A 308 0.93 -21.12 27.59
CA GLN A 308 2.11 -20.32 27.33
C GLN A 308 3.36 -21.22 27.42
N GLU A 309 3.80 -21.81 26.31
CA GLU A 309 5.11 -22.47 26.25
C GLU A 309 6.22 -21.49 25.85
N ALA A 310 7.09 -21.18 26.81
CA ALA A 310 8.35 -20.49 26.60
C ALA A 310 9.45 -21.49 26.20
N VAL A 311 9.87 -21.49 24.94
CA VAL A 311 11.10 -22.18 24.52
C VAL A 311 12.26 -21.20 24.62
N GLY A 312 13.08 -21.37 25.66
CA GLY A 312 14.35 -20.68 25.81
C GLY A 312 15.46 -21.43 25.08
N ASP A 313 16.13 -20.75 24.14
CA ASP A 313 17.40 -21.22 23.59
C ASP A 313 18.53 -20.92 24.60
N GLY A 314 19.13 -21.99 25.12
CA GLY A 314 20.38 -21.94 25.88
C GLY A 314 21.60 -21.63 24.99
N PRO A 315 22.76 -21.33 25.58
CA PRO A 315 23.92 -20.85 24.85
C PRO A 315 24.60 -21.99 24.09
N VAL A 316 25.03 -21.70 22.86
CA VAL A 316 25.93 -22.58 22.08
C VAL A 316 27.34 -22.03 22.21
N ASN A 317 28.24 -22.85 22.78
CA ASN A 317 29.69 -22.67 22.74
C ASN A 317 30.22 -22.70 21.30
#